data_AF-A0A196SIB5-F1
#
_entry.id   AF-A0A196SIB5-F1
#
_cell.length_a   1.000
_cell.length_b   1.000
_cell.length_c   1.000
_cell.angle_alpha   90.00
_cell.angle_beta   90.00
_cell.angle_gamma   90.00
#
_symmetry.space_group_name_H-M   'P 1'
#
loop_
_entity.id
_entity.type
_entity.pdbx_description
1 polymer ?
#
loop_
_entity_poly.entity_id
_entity_poly.type
_entity_poly.pdbx_seq_one_letter_code
_entity_poly.pdbx_strand_id
1 'polypeptide(L)'
;MKVLIILAMTVFLEASAFVCRSSGIQIPDSRVNDGYCDCEDGSDEPETHVCNSGSFVCKTELTDEGVLRSFSNMFVDDGICDCCDCSDEREAVRQNWTNTCEEKNTMVLKRIVGDYKGKKAGLAISHDSKGKKKLFKKIKASLTSMTKEVNHITDFYQTMGSITQEQRKRYEDIYHFKAIYEGVLSLVQKKDKSALTALFGQKLELLPLLTQCVYSAPFGEKEMKRGSANYYDKVYSIEFCPFRTITQVSNQTDTWRKRNDFVKNGGSSLNAAKLKVPNDESWEYTLIGSRNAWIEEIEVPDHLKQYLARGAQRTQVYQGEDVCIDGSKRTTVVLFECGRENKVEQFREYGMCNYEMVFMTPYCCTEKEVVALEKVFKNVAHFSIPFRRDDELREYIP
;
A
#
# COMPACT_ATOMS: atom_id res chain seq x y z
N MET A 1 -36.22 -82.63 -42.64
CA MET A 1 -34.78 -82.30 -42.65
C MET A 1 -34.66 -80.79 -42.51
N LYS A 2 -34.25 -80.33 -41.32
CA LYS A 2 -33.81 -78.99 -40.89
C LYS A 2 -34.51 -77.74 -41.50
N VAL A 3 -35.38 -77.13 -40.69
CA VAL A 3 -35.74 -75.70 -40.78
C VAL A 3 -34.52 -74.89 -40.30
N LEU A 4 -33.96 -74.05 -41.18
CA LEU A 4 -32.89 -73.12 -40.84
C LEU A 4 -33.53 -71.78 -40.43
N ILE A 5 -33.53 -71.48 -39.14
CA ILE A 5 -33.87 -70.16 -38.61
C ILE A 5 -32.60 -69.31 -38.73
N ILE A 6 -32.60 -68.34 -39.65
CA ILE A 6 -31.57 -67.31 -39.71
C ILE A 6 -31.95 -66.26 -38.65
N LEU A 7 -31.35 -66.36 -37.47
CA LEU A 7 -31.33 -65.26 -36.51
C LEU A 7 -30.41 -64.17 -37.08
N ALA A 8 -31.00 -63.06 -37.51
CA ALA A 8 -30.26 -61.82 -37.70
C ALA A 8 -29.80 -61.35 -36.31
N MET A 9 -28.53 -61.61 -35.97
CA MET A 9 -27.86 -60.91 -34.87
C MET A 9 -27.60 -59.48 -35.32
N THR A 10 -28.52 -58.58 -35.00
CA THR A 10 -28.20 -57.16 -34.88
C THR A 10 -27.20 -57.03 -33.74
N VAL A 11 -25.93 -56.86 -34.09
CA VAL A 11 -24.90 -56.39 -33.15
C VAL A 11 -25.27 -54.95 -32.82
N PHE A 12 -26.00 -54.75 -31.72
CA PHE A 12 -25.99 -53.47 -31.04
C PHE A 12 -24.59 -53.31 -30.47
N LEU A 13 -23.75 -52.47 -31.10
CA LEU A 13 -22.65 -51.84 -30.35
C LEU A 13 -23.35 -50.95 -29.32
N GLU A 14 -23.39 -51.38 -28.06
CA GLU A 14 -23.61 -50.44 -26.97
C GLU A 14 -22.43 -49.47 -27.02
N ALA A 15 -22.69 -48.26 -27.52
CA ALA A 15 -21.77 -47.15 -27.34
C ALA A 15 -21.72 -46.91 -25.83
N SER A 16 -20.60 -47.23 -25.21
CA SER A 16 -20.35 -46.88 -23.83
C SER A 16 -20.41 -45.35 -23.72
N ALA A 17 -21.30 -44.89 -22.85
CA ALA A 17 -21.56 -43.48 -22.63
C ALA A 17 -21.11 -43.12 -21.22
N PHE A 18 -20.18 -42.18 -21.14
CA PHE A 18 -19.74 -41.57 -19.90
C PHE A 18 -20.81 -40.59 -19.41
N VAL A 19 -21.06 -40.57 -18.10
CA VAL A 19 -22.06 -39.70 -17.49
C VAL A 19 -21.36 -38.62 -16.67
N CYS A 20 -21.55 -37.36 -17.06
CA CYS A 20 -21.04 -36.21 -16.32
C CYS A 20 -21.57 -36.24 -14.87
N ARG A 21 -20.68 -36.08 -13.89
CA ARG A 21 -20.98 -36.36 -12.48
C ARG A 21 -22.03 -35.43 -11.88
N SER A 22 -22.03 -34.16 -12.26
CA SER A 22 -22.92 -33.13 -11.67
C SER A 22 -24.16 -32.85 -12.53
N SER A 23 -24.02 -32.85 -13.85
CA SER A 23 -25.11 -32.54 -14.78
C SER A 23 -25.91 -33.78 -15.23
N GLY A 24 -25.34 -34.98 -15.08
CA GLY A 24 -25.95 -36.22 -15.56
C GLY A 24 -26.00 -36.35 -17.09
N ILE A 25 -25.32 -35.44 -17.81
CA ILE A 25 -25.23 -35.46 -19.27
C ILE A 25 -24.46 -36.70 -19.71
N GLN A 26 -24.95 -37.39 -20.74
CA GLN A 26 -24.28 -38.54 -21.34
C GLN A 26 -23.45 -38.08 -22.53
N ILE A 27 -22.15 -38.36 -22.50
CA ILE A 27 -21.22 -38.11 -23.59
C ILE A 27 -20.65 -39.45 -24.08
N PRO A 28 -20.25 -39.58 -25.35
CA PRO A 28 -19.55 -40.76 -25.83
C PRO A 28 -18.21 -40.93 -25.08
N ASP A 29 -17.77 -42.16 -24.82
CA ASP A 29 -16.45 -42.43 -24.21
C ASP A 29 -15.27 -41.84 -25.01
N SER A 30 -15.45 -41.55 -26.31
CA SER A 30 -14.44 -40.87 -27.12
C SER A 30 -14.22 -39.41 -26.73
N ARG A 31 -15.09 -38.84 -25.89
CA ARG A 31 -15.05 -37.48 -25.36
C ARG A 31 -14.60 -37.44 -23.90
N VAL A 32 -13.94 -38.49 -23.44
CA VAL A 32 -13.31 -38.54 -22.12
C VAL A 32 -11.81 -38.45 -22.32
N ASN A 33 -11.17 -37.47 -21.70
CA ASN A 33 -9.78 -37.10 -21.90
C ASN A 33 -9.42 -36.77 -23.36
N ASP A 34 -10.36 -36.16 -24.10
CA ASP A 34 -10.16 -35.80 -25.51
C ASP A 34 -9.58 -34.38 -25.71
N GLY A 35 -9.36 -33.67 -24.61
CA GLY A 35 -8.84 -32.31 -24.60
C GLY A 35 -9.92 -31.25 -24.86
N TYR A 36 -11.20 -31.61 -24.81
CA TYR A 36 -12.33 -30.69 -24.89
C TYR A 36 -13.23 -30.85 -23.67
N CYS A 37 -13.77 -29.73 -23.17
CA CYS A 37 -14.65 -29.76 -22.00
C CYS A 37 -16.11 -29.91 -22.45
N ASP A 38 -16.62 -31.14 -22.42
CA ASP A 38 -18.01 -31.49 -22.71
C ASP A 38 -18.89 -31.53 -21.46
N CYS A 39 -18.31 -31.80 -20.28
CA CYS A 39 -19.01 -31.70 -19.01
C CYS A 39 -18.79 -30.34 -18.34
N GLU A 40 -19.87 -29.66 -17.94
CA GLU A 40 -19.81 -28.37 -17.23
C GLU A 40 -19.03 -28.45 -15.89
N ASP A 41 -18.96 -29.64 -15.29
CA ASP A 41 -18.20 -29.91 -14.06
C ASP A 41 -16.79 -30.47 -14.28
N GLY A 42 -16.40 -30.69 -15.54
CA GLY A 42 -15.10 -31.22 -15.92
C GLY A 42 -14.81 -32.64 -15.49
N SER A 43 -15.85 -33.44 -15.28
CA SER A 43 -15.71 -34.85 -14.92
C SER A 43 -15.19 -35.73 -16.06
N ASP A 44 -15.29 -35.26 -17.30
CA ASP A 44 -14.83 -35.88 -18.55
C ASP A 44 -13.34 -35.72 -18.84
N GLU A 45 -12.69 -34.70 -18.29
CA GLU A 45 -11.27 -34.39 -18.57
C GLU A 45 -10.34 -34.51 -17.35
N PRO A 46 -10.34 -35.65 -16.60
CA PRO A 46 -9.47 -35.83 -15.43
C PRO A 46 -7.97 -35.90 -15.75
N GLU A 47 -7.57 -36.24 -16.98
CA GLU A 47 -6.16 -36.33 -17.39
C GLU A 47 -5.66 -35.10 -18.17
N THR A 48 -6.56 -34.36 -18.83
CA THR A 48 -6.18 -33.21 -19.66
C THR A 48 -6.44 -31.86 -18.98
N HIS A 49 -7.28 -31.83 -17.93
CA HIS A 49 -7.56 -30.67 -17.09
C HIS A 49 -8.17 -29.44 -17.79
N VAL A 50 -8.74 -29.61 -19.00
CA VAL A 50 -9.22 -28.51 -19.86
C VAL A 50 -10.47 -27.80 -19.32
N CYS A 51 -11.19 -28.41 -18.40
CA CYS A 51 -12.40 -27.84 -17.83
C CYS A 51 -12.10 -26.72 -16.82
N ASN A 52 -12.25 -25.48 -17.30
CA ASN A 52 -11.95 -24.19 -16.67
C ASN A 52 -12.75 -23.85 -15.38
N SER A 53 -13.20 -24.82 -14.61
CA SER A 53 -13.99 -24.61 -13.38
C SER A 53 -13.18 -24.74 -12.08
N GLY A 54 -11.89 -25.09 -12.16
CA GLY A 54 -11.00 -25.28 -11.00
C GLY A 54 -9.79 -24.34 -10.95
N SER A 55 -9.14 -24.31 -9.79
CA SER A 55 -7.86 -23.63 -9.57
C SER A 55 -6.76 -24.63 -9.24
N PHE A 56 -5.62 -24.50 -9.90
CA PHE A 56 -4.40 -25.23 -9.58
C PHE A 56 -3.62 -24.50 -8.49
N VAL A 57 -2.98 -25.25 -7.59
CA VAL A 57 -2.18 -24.71 -6.48
C VAL A 57 -0.76 -25.25 -6.58
N CYS A 58 0.22 -24.35 -6.75
CA CYS A 58 1.64 -24.73 -6.71
C CYS A 58 1.98 -25.28 -5.32
N LYS A 59 2.62 -26.44 -5.26
CA LYS A 59 2.93 -27.11 -3.98
C LYS A 59 4.04 -26.40 -3.19
N THR A 60 4.94 -25.73 -3.89
CA THR A 60 6.21 -25.23 -3.34
C THR A 60 6.38 -23.72 -3.53
N GLU A 61 5.44 -23.02 -4.15
CA GLU A 61 5.53 -21.58 -4.42
C GLU A 61 4.62 -20.77 -3.52
N LEU A 62 5.16 -19.71 -2.92
CA LEU A 62 4.39 -18.72 -2.16
C LEU A 62 4.09 -17.48 -3.01
N THR A 63 2.92 -16.89 -2.78
CA THR A 63 2.62 -15.51 -3.21
C THR A 63 3.29 -14.49 -2.29
N ASP A 64 3.25 -13.22 -2.66
CA ASP A 64 3.76 -12.12 -1.83
C ASP A 64 3.09 -12.03 -0.44
N GLU A 65 1.86 -12.56 -0.32
CA GLU A 65 1.11 -12.64 0.93
C GLU A 65 1.46 -13.87 1.79
N GLY A 66 2.32 -14.77 1.28
CA GLY A 66 2.76 -15.97 1.98
C GLY A 66 1.73 -17.10 2.00
N VAL A 67 0.78 -17.10 1.05
CA VAL A 67 -0.10 -18.24 0.79
C VAL A 67 0.42 -19.01 -0.42
N LEU A 68 -0.01 -20.26 -0.60
CA LEU A 68 0.37 -21.03 -1.78
C LEU A 68 -0.17 -20.34 -3.05
N ARG A 69 0.70 -20.20 -4.06
CA ARG A 69 0.31 -19.63 -5.35
C ARG A 69 -0.77 -20.51 -5.98
N SER A 70 -1.85 -19.88 -6.42
CA SER A 70 -2.92 -20.55 -7.13
C SER A 70 -3.37 -19.74 -8.34
N PHE A 71 -3.78 -20.44 -9.39
CA PHE A 71 -4.20 -19.87 -10.66
C PHE A 71 -5.23 -20.77 -11.34
N SER A 72 -5.80 -20.31 -12.45
CA SER A 72 -6.82 -21.06 -13.19
C SER A 72 -6.26 -22.35 -13.80
N ASN A 73 -7.05 -23.43 -13.82
CA ASN A 73 -6.64 -24.69 -14.47
C ASN A 73 -6.26 -24.54 -15.95
N MET A 74 -6.65 -23.46 -16.63
CA MET A 74 -6.26 -23.19 -18.02
C MET A 74 -4.74 -23.04 -18.25
N PHE A 75 -3.98 -22.82 -17.17
CA PHE A 75 -2.53 -22.66 -17.19
C PHE A 75 -1.80 -23.95 -16.76
N VAL A 76 -2.49 -25.09 -16.74
CA VAL A 76 -1.89 -26.39 -16.44
C VAL A 76 -1.69 -27.14 -17.75
N ASP A 77 -0.50 -27.66 -17.97
CA ASP A 77 -0.10 -28.33 -19.22
C ASP A 77 -0.35 -27.46 -20.48
N ASP A 78 -0.26 -26.13 -20.37
CA ASP A 78 -0.43 -25.19 -21.49
C ASP A 78 0.90 -24.93 -22.26
N GLY A 79 1.99 -25.54 -21.78
CA GLY A 79 3.33 -25.43 -22.35
C GLY A 79 4.12 -24.22 -21.84
N ILE A 80 3.57 -23.48 -20.88
CA ILE A 80 4.20 -22.35 -20.21
C ILE A 80 4.38 -22.71 -18.74
N CYS A 81 5.60 -22.53 -18.25
CA CYS A 81 5.90 -22.79 -16.85
C CYS A 81 5.35 -21.67 -15.96
N ASP A 82 4.26 -21.93 -15.26
CA ASP A 82 3.64 -20.99 -14.34
C ASP A 82 4.21 -21.11 -12.92
N CYS A 83 4.36 -22.33 -12.38
CA CYS A 83 4.96 -22.50 -11.06
C CYS A 83 6.49 -22.32 -11.13
N CYS A 84 7.09 -21.84 -10.04
CA CYS A 84 8.56 -21.68 -9.94
C CYS A 84 9.38 -22.97 -10.15
N ASP A 85 8.76 -24.14 -9.99
CA ASP A 85 9.33 -25.48 -10.20
C ASP A 85 8.76 -26.22 -11.41
N CYS A 86 7.90 -25.60 -12.21
CA CYS A 86 7.19 -26.26 -13.31
C CYS A 86 6.35 -27.46 -12.87
N SER A 87 5.81 -27.45 -11.65
CA SER A 87 4.96 -28.52 -11.14
C SER A 87 3.62 -28.64 -11.86
N ASP A 88 3.22 -27.60 -12.56
CA ASP A 88 2.05 -27.42 -13.41
C ASP A 88 2.18 -28.02 -14.82
N GLU A 89 3.40 -28.39 -15.24
CA GLU A 89 3.68 -28.86 -16.60
C GLU A 89 4.17 -30.32 -16.64
N ARG A 90 4.00 -30.96 -17.81
CA ARG A 90 4.53 -32.29 -18.09
C ARG A 90 6.06 -32.33 -18.06
N GLU A 91 6.60 -33.52 -17.83
CA GLU A 91 8.03 -33.75 -17.68
C GLU A 91 8.86 -33.26 -18.88
N ALA A 92 8.32 -33.34 -20.10
CA ALA A 92 9.00 -32.86 -21.31
C ALA A 92 9.28 -31.34 -21.30
N VAL A 93 8.38 -30.56 -20.69
CA VAL A 93 8.53 -29.11 -20.54
C VAL A 93 9.38 -28.81 -19.30
N ARG A 94 9.14 -29.53 -18.19
CA ARG A 94 9.86 -29.38 -16.92
C ARG A 94 11.37 -29.56 -17.05
N GLN A 95 11.84 -30.48 -17.89
CA GLN A 95 13.28 -30.75 -18.06
C GLN A 95 14.10 -29.55 -18.56
N ASN A 96 13.46 -28.60 -19.24
CA ASN A 96 14.13 -27.39 -19.74
C ASN A 96 14.10 -26.23 -18.74
N TRP A 97 13.50 -26.41 -17.57
CA TRP A 97 13.29 -25.35 -16.59
C TRP A 97 14.18 -25.50 -15.36
N THR A 98 14.60 -24.37 -14.80
CA THR A 98 15.38 -24.33 -13.55
C THR A 98 14.46 -23.98 -12.38
N ASN A 99 14.46 -24.81 -11.33
CA ASN A 99 13.67 -24.52 -10.12
C ASN A 99 14.19 -23.25 -9.43
N THR A 100 13.32 -22.26 -9.25
CA THR A 100 13.62 -20.98 -8.59
C THR A 100 12.86 -20.77 -7.27
N CYS A 101 12.13 -21.79 -6.81
CA CYS A 101 11.25 -21.68 -5.64
C CYS A 101 11.99 -21.31 -4.37
N GLU A 102 13.15 -21.90 -4.12
CA GLU A 102 13.93 -21.62 -2.90
C GLU A 102 14.29 -20.14 -2.80
N GLU A 103 14.80 -19.54 -3.87
CA GLU A 103 15.19 -18.13 -3.89
C GLU A 103 13.96 -17.22 -3.76
N LYS A 104 12.91 -17.45 -4.55
CA LYS A 104 11.66 -16.68 -4.51
C LYS A 104 11.04 -16.71 -3.11
N ASN A 105 10.85 -17.90 -2.55
CA ASN A 105 10.25 -18.07 -1.22
C ASN A 105 11.11 -17.43 -0.14
N THR A 106 12.44 -17.50 -0.24
CA THR A 106 13.34 -16.84 0.73
C THR A 106 13.10 -15.33 0.75
N MET A 107 12.96 -14.70 -0.42
CA MET A 107 12.70 -13.26 -0.51
C MET A 107 11.33 -12.89 0.08
N VAL A 108 10.30 -13.66 -0.25
CA VAL A 108 8.94 -13.50 0.30
C VAL A 108 8.96 -13.63 1.82
N LEU A 109 9.54 -14.71 2.36
CA LEU A 109 9.58 -14.97 3.80
C LEU A 109 10.37 -13.90 4.56
N LYS A 110 11.48 -13.40 4.01
CA LYS A 110 12.22 -12.28 4.61
C LYS A 110 11.37 -11.01 4.67
N ARG A 111 10.60 -10.71 3.62
CA ARG A 111 9.66 -9.58 3.62
C ARG A 111 8.59 -9.76 4.71
N ILE A 112 7.96 -10.93 4.78
CA ILE A 112 6.89 -11.25 5.74
C ILE A 112 7.42 -11.22 7.19
N VAL A 113 8.63 -11.72 7.45
CA VAL A 113 9.28 -11.63 8.78
C VAL A 113 9.57 -10.18 9.14
N GLY A 114 10.08 -9.38 8.20
CA GLY A 114 10.26 -7.94 8.40
C GLY A 114 8.95 -7.22 8.74
N ASP A 115 7.88 -7.55 8.01
CA ASP A 115 6.54 -7.02 8.27
C ASP A 115 6.01 -7.45 9.64
N TYR A 116 6.15 -8.73 10.00
CA TYR A 116 5.77 -9.23 11.31
C TYR A 116 6.50 -8.49 12.44
N LYS A 117 7.83 -8.34 12.34
CA LYS A 117 8.66 -7.61 13.32
C LYS A 117 8.20 -6.16 13.48
N GLY A 118 8.03 -5.44 12.37
CA GLY A 118 7.61 -4.04 12.38
C GLY A 118 6.20 -3.86 12.96
N LYS A 119 5.24 -4.66 12.50
CA LYS A 119 3.84 -4.61 12.96
C LYS A 119 3.72 -4.99 14.44
N LYS A 120 4.44 -6.02 14.89
CA LYS A 120 4.49 -6.43 16.31
C LYS A 120 5.10 -5.35 17.20
N ALA A 121 6.16 -4.68 16.75
CA ALA A 121 6.77 -3.57 17.49
C ALA A 121 5.81 -2.38 17.63
N GLY A 122 5.09 -2.00 16.57
CA GLY A 122 4.08 -0.95 16.62
C GLY A 122 2.93 -1.29 17.58
N LEU A 123 2.46 -2.54 17.54
CA LEU A 123 1.44 -3.02 18.46
C LEU A 123 1.92 -2.94 19.92
N ALA A 124 3.15 -3.33 20.22
CA ALA A 124 3.71 -3.22 21.57
C ALA A 124 3.71 -1.77 22.10
N ILE A 125 3.96 -0.79 21.24
CA ILE A 125 3.92 0.64 21.60
C ILE A 125 2.51 1.09 21.98
N SER A 126 1.47 0.57 21.31
CA SER A 126 0.07 0.88 21.67
C SER A 126 -0.27 0.48 23.11
N HIS A 127 0.37 -0.57 23.63
CA HIS A 127 0.18 -1.06 25.01
C HIS A 127 1.13 -0.42 26.03
N ASP A 128 2.20 0.26 25.59
CA ASP A 128 3.19 0.85 26.47
C ASP A 128 2.72 2.16 27.13
N SER A 129 2.18 2.02 28.34
CA SER A 129 1.77 3.14 29.19
C SER A 129 2.95 4.00 29.67
N LYS A 130 4.16 3.44 29.82
CA LYS A 130 5.36 4.18 30.24
C LYS A 130 5.88 5.04 29.09
N GLY A 131 5.89 4.50 27.88
CA GLY A 131 6.24 5.22 26.64
C GLY A 131 5.39 6.46 26.43
N LYS A 132 4.06 6.36 26.62
CA LYS A 132 3.15 7.52 26.53
C LYS A 132 3.50 8.63 27.53
N LYS A 133 3.80 8.29 28.79
CA LYS A 133 4.23 9.28 29.80
C LYS A 133 5.54 9.96 29.40
N LYS A 134 6.50 9.20 28.86
CA LYS A 134 7.77 9.74 28.35
C LYS A 134 7.55 10.69 27.17
N LEU A 135 6.64 10.34 26.26
CA LEU A 135 6.27 11.17 25.12
C LEU A 135 5.66 12.49 25.55
N PHE A 136 4.72 12.50 26.51
CA PHE A 136 4.18 13.75 27.06
C PHE A 136 5.25 14.61 27.73
N LYS A 137 6.24 14.02 28.41
CA LYS A 137 7.38 14.76 28.94
C LYS A 137 8.20 15.40 27.82
N LYS A 138 8.42 14.70 26.70
CA LYS A 138 9.10 15.22 25.51
C LYS A 138 8.32 16.37 24.88
N ILE A 139 7.01 16.24 24.70
CA ILE A 139 6.12 17.29 24.18
C ILE A 139 6.21 18.55 25.04
N LYS A 140 6.14 18.42 26.37
CA LYS A 140 6.30 19.55 27.30
C LYS A 140 7.67 20.23 27.16
N ALA A 141 8.75 19.47 27.03
CA ALA A 141 10.08 20.02 26.82
C ALA A 141 10.20 20.76 25.48
N SER A 142 9.64 20.19 24.40
CA SER A 142 9.57 20.83 23.08
C SER A 142 8.78 22.13 23.12
N LEU A 143 7.64 22.18 23.84
CA LEU A 143 6.88 23.41 24.05
C LEU A 143 7.70 24.49 24.76
N THR A 144 8.44 24.13 25.82
CA THR A 144 9.32 25.09 26.50
C THR A 144 10.40 25.62 25.55
N SER A 145 10.99 24.76 24.72
CA SER A 145 11.99 25.16 23.73
C SER A 145 11.41 26.12 22.67
N MET A 146 10.27 25.74 22.08
CA MET A 146 9.57 26.55 21.08
C MET A 146 9.14 27.91 21.64
N THR A 147 8.68 27.95 22.90
CA THR A 147 8.31 29.21 23.56
C THR A 147 9.50 30.15 23.72
N LYS A 148 10.69 29.61 24.03
CA LYS A 148 11.93 30.41 24.08
C LYS A 148 12.29 30.99 22.72
N GLU A 149 12.17 30.19 21.67
CA GLU A 149 12.47 30.61 20.29
C GLU A 149 11.51 31.71 19.81
N VAL A 150 10.21 31.56 20.06
CA VAL A 150 9.19 32.58 19.76
C VAL A 150 9.46 33.88 20.50
N ASN A 151 9.78 33.80 21.80
CA ASN A 151 10.11 34.99 22.59
C ASN A 151 11.36 35.68 22.03
N HIS A 152 12.40 34.93 21.68
CA HIS A 152 13.61 35.50 21.06
C HIS A 152 13.32 36.23 19.75
N ILE A 153 12.50 35.65 18.86
CA ILE A 153 12.10 36.33 17.61
C ILE A 153 11.28 37.59 17.91
N THR A 154 10.41 37.53 18.92
CA THR A 154 9.58 38.67 19.34
C THR A 154 10.43 39.80 19.91
N ASP A 155 11.39 39.49 20.78
CA ASP A 155 12.32 40.48 21.37
C ASP A 155 13.22 41.10 20.29
N PHE A 156 13.67 40.29 19.32
CA PHE A 156 14.42 40.78 18.17
C PHE A 156 13.57 41.74 17.31
N TYR A 157 12.29 41.42 17.06
CA TYR A 157 11.38 42.32 16.36
C TYR A 157 11.15 43.63 17.13
N GLN A 158 10.99 43.57 18.45
CA GLN A 158 10.83 44.76 19.29
C GLN A 158 12.06 45.67 19.30
N THR A 159 13.27 45.08 19.20
CA THR A 159 14.53 45.84 19.22
C THR A 159 14.91 46.41 17.84
N MET A 160 14.70 45.65 16.77
CA MET A 160 15.11 46.01 15.40
C MET A 160 13.98 46.62 14.55
N GLY A 161 12.72 46.49 14.97
CA GLY A 161 11.53 46.96 14.23
C GLY A 161 11.21 46.18 12.95
N SER A 162 11.99 45.13 12.62
CA SER A 162 11.80 44.30 11.43
C SER A 162 12.38 42.89 11.63
N ILE A 163 11.85 41.92 10.88
CA ILE A 163 12.30 40.53 10.86
C ILE A 163 12.45 40.06 9.41
N THR A 164 13.30 39.06 9.18
CA THR A 164 13.46 38.45 7.85
C THR A 164 12.24 37.60 7.47
N GLN A 165 12.06 37.33 6.18
CA GLN A 165 10.98 36.45 5.70
C GLN A 165 11.12 35.03 6.28
N GLU A 166 12.36 34.55 6.48
CA GLU A 166 12.64 33.25 7.08
C GLU A 166 12.27 33.22 8.57
N GLN A 167 12.63 34.26 9.34
CA GLN A 167 12.24 34.38 10.74
C GLN A 167 10.72 34.45 10.91
N ARG A 168 10.03 35.18 10.01
CA ARG A 168 8.57 35.25 9.99
C ARG A 168 7.94 33.87 9.75
N LYS A 169 8.38 33.16 8.70
CA LYS A 169 7.90 31.81 8.41
C LYS A 169 8.13 30.86 9.59
N ARG A 170 9.33 30.92 10.17
CA ARG A 170 9.67 30.13 11.35
C ARG A 170 8.78 30.45 12.56
N TYR A 171 8.46 31.72 12.79
CA TYR A 171 7.55 32.13 13.84
C TYR A 171 6.15 31.55 13.64
N GLU A 172 5.61 31.67 12.43
CA GLU A 172 4.30 31.12 12.04
C GLU A 172 4.28 29.59 12.25
N ASP A 173 5.29 28.87 11.75
CA ASP A 173 5.45 27.42 11.93
C ASP A 173 5.43 27.02 13.41
N ILE A 174 6.24 27.68 14.24
CA ILE A 174 6.31 27.37 15.68
C ILE A 174 4.96 27.63 16.35
N TYR A 175 4.27 28.71 15.98
CA TYR A 175 2.98 29.06 16.55
C TYR A 175 1.93 27.97 16.28
N HIS A 176 1.83 27.50 15.03
CA HIS A 176 0.94 26.39 14.67
C HIS A 176 1.29 25.11 15.45
N PHE A 177 2.57 24.75 15.53
CA PHE A 177 3.01 23.56 16.25
C PHE A 177 2.75 23.64 17.75
N LYS A 178 2.95 24.81 18.34
CA LYS A 178 2.66 25.08 19.75
C LYS A 178 1.16 24.91 20.03
N ALA A 179 0.29 25.49 19.20
CA ALA A 179 -1.16 25.40 19.35
C ALA A 179 -1.66 23.95 19.37
N ILE A 180 -1.13 23.10 18.47
CA ILE A 180 -1.48 21.67 18.42
C ILE A 180 -1.05 20.96 19.71
N TYR A 181 0.20 21.15 20.16
CA TYR A 181 0.70 20.51 21.38
C TYR A 181 -0.03 20.99 22.64
N GLU A 182 -0.34 22.27 22.74
CA GLU A 182 -1.13 22.83 23.84
C GLU A 182 -2.57 22.29 23.82
N GLY A 183 -3.18 22.19 22.64
CA GLY A 183 -4.48 21.56 22.44
C GLY A 183 -4.50 20.13 22.98
N VAL A 184 -3.54 19.29 22.55
CA VAL A 184 -3.43 17.91 23.02
C VAL A 184 -3.20 17.84 24.55
N LEU A 185 -2.33 18.67 25.11
CA LEU A 185 -2.10 18.71 26.55
C LEU A 185 -3.34 19.15 27.32
N SER A 186 -4.13 20.08 26.78
CA SER A 186 -5.38 20.52 27.39
C SER A 186 -6.43 19.41 27.45
N LEU A 187 -6.54 18.57 26.40
CA LEU A 187 -7.41 17.41 26.38
C LEU A 187 -7.01 16.39 27.45
N VAL A 188 -5.71 16.17 27.61
CA VAL A 188 -5.15 15.29 28.66
C VAL A 188 -5.46 15.83 30.06
N GLN A 189 -5.30 17.13 30.28
CA GLN A 189 -5.61 17.77 31.56
C GLN A 189 -7.10 17.69 31.91
N LYS A 190 -7.98 17.92 30.92
CA LYS A 190 -9.44 17.81 31.06
C LYS A 190 -9.93 16.36 31.18
N LYS A 191 -9.05 15.37 30.95
CA LYS A 191 -9.39 13.93 30.91
C LYS A 191 -10.47 13.61 29.87
N ASP A 192 -10.48 14.34 28.75
CA ASP A 192 -11.42 14.13 27.65
C ASP A 192 -11.03 12.89 26.85
N LYS A 193 -11.52 11.73 27.31
CA LYS A 193 -11.24 10.43 26.68
C LYS A 193 -11.85 10.35 25.28
N SER A 194 -13.04 10.92 25.06
CA SER A 194 -13.70 10.93 23.75
C SER A 194 -12.84 11.59 22.69
N ALA A 195 -12.40 12.83 22.92
CA ALA A 195 -11.57 13.56 21.96
C ALA A 195 -10.21 12.89 21.74
N LEU A 196 -9.57 12.41 22.81
CA LEU A 196 -8.27 11.74 22.70
C LEU A 196 -8.34 10.42 21.91
N THR A 197 -9.39 9.63 22.15
CA THR A 197 -9.57 8.36 21.43
C THR A 197 -10.04 8.57 20.00
N ALA A 198 -10.79 9.65 19.73
CA ALA A 198 -11.11 10.07 18.37
C ALA A 198 -9.84 10.42 17.57
N LEU A 199 -8.93 11.20 18.16
CA LEU A 199 -7.69 11.65 17.52
C LEU A 199 -6.65 10.54 17.35
N PHE A 200 -6.37 9.80 18.42
CA PHE A 200 -5.17 8.94 18.47
C PHE A 200 -5.46 7.45 18.48
N GLY A 201 -6.72 7.05 18.36
CA GLY A 201 -7.13 5.66 18.47
C GLY A 201 -7.56 5.28 19.89
N GLN A 202 -8.23 4.14 20.04
CA GLN A 202 -8.79 3.70 21.33
C GLN A 202 -7.73 3.53 22.42
N LYS A 203 -6.54 3.07 22.03
CA LYS A 203 -5.39 2.88 22.92
C LYS A 203 -4.42 4.06 22.80
N LEU A 204 -4.72 5.15 22.09
CA LEU A 204 -3.79 6.26 21.79
C LEU A 204 -2.55 5.80 21.00
N GLU A 205 -2.71 4.81 20.14
CA GLU A 205 -1.69 4.20 19.31
C GLU A 205 -1.00 5.19 18.36
N LEU A 206 -1.73 6.18 17.82
CA LEU A 206 -1.17 7.17 16.89
C LEU A 206 -0.47 8.34 17.57
N LEU A 207 -0.51 8.43 18.91
CA LEU A 207 0.09 9.52 19.67
C LEU A 207 1.58 9.76 19.35
N PRO A 208 2.43 8.73 19.14
CA PRO A 208 3.84 8.93 18.78
C PRO A 208 4.06 9.73 17.50
N LEU A 209 3.13 9.64 16.53
CA LEU A 209 3.22 10.30 15.22
C LEU A 209 3.16 11.82 15.34
N LEU A 210 2.58 12.35 16.41
CA LEU A 210 2.49 13.78 16.67
C LEU A 210 3.87 14.49 16.67
N THR A 211 4.94 13.76 16.98
CA THR A 211 6.30 14.30 17.07
C THR A 211 7.19 13.89 15.89
N GLN A 212 6.63 13.25 14.87
CA GLN A 212 7.37 12.69 13.75
C GLN A 212 6.96 13.39 12.45
N CYS A 213 7.90 13.48 11.51
CA CYS A 213 7.64 13.90 10.15
C CYS A 213 8.33 12.89 9.23
N VAL A 214 7.70 12.62 8.09
CA VAL A 214 8.12 11.60 7.14
C VAL A 214 8.17 12.24 5.76
N TYR A 215 9.22 11.92 5.01
CA TYR A 215 9.34 12.31 3.62
C TYR A 215 8.99 11.13 2.72
N SER A 216 8.18 11.38 1.70
CA SER A 216 7.93 10.38 0.65
C SER A 216 9.16 10.19 -0.23
N ALA A 217 9.24 9.03 -0.89
CA ALA A 217 10.10 8.90 -2.06
C ALA A 217 9.71 9.95 -3.12
N PRO A 218 10.66 10.43 -3.93
CA PRO A 218 10.36 11.35 -5.01
C PRO A 218 9.50 10.67 -6.08
N PHE A 219 8.44 11.36 -6.55
CA PHE A 219 7.55 10.88 -7.59
C PHE A 219 7.28 11.97 -8.64
N GLY A 220 6.86 11.55 -9.84
CA GLY A 220 6.56 12.46 -10.94
C GLY A 220 5.18 13.08 -10.84
N GLU A 221 5.04 14.33 -11.29
CA GLU A 221 3.76 15.03 -11.38
C GLU A 221 2.76 14.27 -12.26
N LYS A 222 3.24 13.64 -13.33
CA LYS A 222 2.40 12.83 -14.23
C LYS A 222 1.84 11.59 -13.53
N GLU A 223 2.63 10.95 -12.66
CA GLU A 223 2.19 9.83 -11.83
C GLU A 223 1.09 10.27 -10.86
N MET A 224 1.29 11.43 -10.23
CA MET A 224 0.34 12.02 -9.27
C MET A 224 -1.00 12.40 -9.92
N LYS A 225 -0.99 13.02 -11.10
CA LYS A 225 -2.18 13.55 -11.80
C LYS A 225 -2.85 12.59 -12.78
N ARG A 226 -2.22 11.45 -13.10
CA ARG A 226 -2.71 10.46 -14.10
C ARG A 226 -3.03 11.07 -15.48
N GLY A 227 -2.35 12.14 -15.87
CA GLY A 227 -2.59 12.87 -17.12
C GLY A 227 -1.44 12.77 -18.12
N SER A 228 -1.75 12.67 -19.41
CA SER A 228 -0.78 12.86 -20.50
C SER A 228 -0.68 14.34 -20.83
N ALA A 229 0.30 15.03 -20.26
CA ALA A 229 0.45 16.45 -20.47
C ALA A 229 1.75 16.81 -21.22
N ASN A 230 1.63 17.82 -22.10
CA ASN A 230 2.71 18.39 -22.91
C ASN A 230 3.60 19.33 -22.08
N TYR A 231 4.09 18.86 -20.94
CA TYR A 231 5.05 19.56 -20.10
C TYR A 231 6.13 18.59 -19.59
N TYR A 232 7.26 19.14 -19.15
CA TYR A 232 8.35 18.35 -18.58
C TYR A 232 7.98 17.88 -17.18
N ASP A 233 8.06 16.58 -16.92
CA ASP A 233 7.58 15.99 -15.66
C ASP A 233 8.34 16.57 -14.46
N LYS A 234 7.60 17.18 -13.52
CA LYS A 234 8.16 17.75 -12.31
C LYS A 234 8.25 16.68 -11.23
N VAL A 235 9.35 16.66 -10.49
CA VAL A 235 9.52 15.70 -9.40
C VAL A 235 9.16 16.36 -8.08
N TYR A 236 8.37 15.66 -7.29
CA TYR A 236 7.87 16.09 -5.99
C TYR A 236 8.20 15.07 -4.91
N SER A 237 8.37 15.57 -3.70
CA SER A 237 8.34 14.79 -2.46
C SER A 237 7.32 15.41 -1.51
N ILE A 238 6.66 14.58 -0.72
CA ILE A 238 5.72 15.05 0.32
C ILE A 238 6.41 14.97 1.67
N GLU A 239 6.46 16.10 2.35
CA GLU A 239 6.72 16.14 3.79
C GLU A 239 5.38 16.02 4.51
N PHE A 240 5.20 14.91 5.21
CA PHE A 240 4.03 14.68 6.04
C PHE A 240 4.40 14.69 7.51
N CYS A 241 3.84 15.65 8.25
CA CYS A 241 3.88 15.70 9.71
C CYS A 241 2.47 15.41 10.24
N PRO A 242 2.18 14.17 10.68
CA PRO A 242 0.85 13.80 11.17
C PRO A 242 0.33 14.75 12.24
N PHE A 243 -0.96 15.05 12.16
CA PHE A 243 -1.70 16.03 12.98
C PHE A 243 -1.26 17.48 12.83
N ARG A 244 -0.34 17.79 11.91
CA ARG A 244 0.23 19.13 11.74
C ARG A 244 0.07 19.62 10.31
N THR A 245 0.93 19.17 9.40
CA THR A 245 1.02 19.75 8.06
C THR A 245 1.35 18.72 7.00
N ILE A 246 0.95 19.04 5.77
CA ILE A 246 1.29 18.34 4.54
C ILE A 246 1.86 19.36 3.58
N THR A 247 3.14 19.20 3.25
CA THR A 247 3.86 20.10 2.35
C THR A 247 4.35 19.32 1.15
N GLN A 248 4.02 19.79 -0.04
CA GLN A 248 4.64 19.32 -1.27
C GLN A 248 5.90 20.12 -1.53
N VAL A 249 7.00 19.41 -1.74
CA VAL A 249 8.34 19.97 -1.89
C VAL A 249 8.88 19.57 -3.26
N SER A 250 9.53 20.51 -3.94
CA SER A 250 10.25 20.26 -5.18
C SER A 250 11.61 20.97 -5.12
N ASN A 251 12.65 20.29 -5.58
CA ASN A 251 14.00 20.84 -5.68
C ASN A 251 14.37 21.13 -7.15
N GLN A 252 15.41 21.93 -7.36
CA GLN A 252 15.93 22.28 -8.68
C GLN A 252 14.86 22.86 -9.62
N THR A 253 14.03 23.74 -9.06
CA THR A 253 12.87 24.30 -9.75
C THR A 253 13.24 25.17 -10.95
N ASP A 254 14.39 25.84 -10.93
CA ASP A 254 14.88 26.65 -12.06
C ASP A 254 15.34 25.77 -13.23
N THR A 255 16.00 24.66 -12.93
CA THR A 255 16.31 23.62 -13.91
C THR A 255 15.03 23.07 -14.51
N TRP A 256 14.04 22.74 -13.68
CA TRP A 256 12.74 22.29 -14.17
C TRP A 256 12.07 23.33 -15.08
N ARG A 257 12.06 24.63 -14.71
CA ARG A 257 11.49 25.70 -15.53
C ARG A 257 12.12 25.74 -16.92
N LYS A 258 13.46 25.71 -17.02
CA LYS A 258 14.16 25.67 -18.32
C LYS A 258 13.80 24.45 -19.16
N ARG A 259 13.68 23.28 -18.54
CA ARG A 259 13.26 22.04 -19.23
C ARG A 259 11.83 22.14 -19.73
N ASN A 260 10.95 22.68 -18.90
CA ASN A 260 9.55 22.84 -19.21
C ASN A 260 9.34 23.81 -20.39
N ASP A 261 10.03 24.94 -20.39
CA ASP A 261 9.97 25.92 -21.48
C ASP A 261 10.46 25.33 -22.80
N PHE A 262 11.54 24.53 -22.76
CA PHE A 262 12.03 23.80 -23.94
C PHE A 262 11.00 22.83 -24.51
N VAL A 263 10.31 22.06 -23.66
CA VAL A 263 9.24 21.13 -24.08
C VAL A 263 8.04 21.89 -24.65
N LYS A 264 7.62 22.98 -23.98
CA LYS A 264 6.51 23.83 -24.45
C LYS A 264 6.79 24.46 -25.82
N ASN A 265 8.07 24.74 -26.12
CA ASN A 265 8.51 25.24 -27.41
C ASN A 265 8.68 24.15 -28.49
N GLY A 266 8.19 22.93 -28.26
CA GLY A 266 8.20 21.82 -29.23
C GLY A 266 9.43 20.89 -29.13
N GLY A 267 10.29 21.07 -28.13
CA GLY A 267 11.42 20.21 -27.87
C GLY A 267 11.04 18.84 -27.27
N SER A 268 11.82 17.79 -27.57
CA SER A 268 11.59 16.47 -26.98
C SER A 268 12.01 16.40 -25.51
N SER A 269 11.30 15.59 -24.72
CA SER A 269 11.59 15.36 -23.30
C SER A 269 13.01 14.83 -23.05
N LEU A 270 13.51 13.95 -23.94
CA LEU A 270 14.87 13.40 -23.89
C LEU A 270 15.94 14.48 -24.02
N ASN A 271 15.70 15.48 -24.85
CA ASN A 271 16.63 16.61 -25.01
C ASN A 271 16.50 17.61 -23.85
N ALA A 272 15.29 17.83 -23.35
CA ALA A 272 15.06 18.65 -22.17
C ALA A 272 15.82 18.10 -20.95
N ALA A 273 15.87 16.78 -20.75
CA ALA A 273 16.56 16.16 -19.61
C ALA A 273 18.07 16.53 -19.52
N LYS A 274 18.69 16.88 -20.66
CA LYS A 274 20.10 17.30 -20.72
C LYS A 274 20.32 18.75 -20.24
N LEU A 275 19.28 19.57 -20.22
CA LEU A 275 19.36 20.96 -19.74
C LEU A 275 19.48 20.97 -18.21
N LYS A 276 20.44 21.75 -17.70
CA LYS A 276 20.66 21.99 -16.28
C LYS A 276 21.07 23.43 -16.04
N VAL A 277 20.58 24.02 -14.94
CA VAL A 277 21.13 25.27 -14.41
C VAL A 277 22.34 24.91 -13.54
N PRO A 278 23.52 25.52 -13.74
CA PRO A 278 24.66 25.31 -12.85
C PRO A 278 24.32 25.75 -11.42
N ASN A 279 24.65 24.91 -10.43
CA ASN A 279 24.42 25.15 -8.99
C ASN A 279 22.98 25.55 -8.64
N ASP A 280 22.01 24.83 -9.18
CA ASP A 280 20.60 25.05 -8.86
C ASP A 280 20.25 24.58 -7.44
N GLU A 281 20.16 25.54 -6.53
CA GLU A 281 19.73 25.35 -5.14
C GLU A 281 18.28 25.82 -4.91
N SER A 282 17.50 26.01 -5.99
CA SER A 282 16.12 26.49 -5.86
C SER A 282 15.19 25.41 -5.29
N TRP A 283 14.31 25.83 -4.37
CA TRP A 283 13.30 24.99 -3.75
C TRP A 283 11.93 25.64 -3.83
N GLU A 284 10.89 24.81 -3.96
CA GLU A 284 9.51 25.22 -3.93
C GLU A 284 8.75 24.39 -2.89
N TYR A 285 8.00 25.09 -2.04
CA TYR A 285 7.19 24.51 -0.98
C TYR A 285 5.75 24.94 -1.18
N THR A 286 4.86 23.97 -1.34
CA THR A 286 3.43 24.19 -1.46
C THR A 286 2.73 23.58 -0.26
N LEU A 287 2.08 24.40 0.55
CA LEU A 287 1.30 23.93 1.69
C LEU A 287 -0.04 23.39 1.18
N ILE A 288 -0.20 22.07 1.28
CA ILE A 288 -1.41 21.38 0.80
C ILE A 288 -2.39 21.12 1.94
N GLY A 289 -1.90 21.08 3.18
CA GLY A 289 -2.73 20.95 4.37
C GLY A 289 -2.07 21.51 5.61
N SER A 290 -2.78 22.33 6.39
CA SER A 290 -2.36 22.80 7.71
C SER A 290 -3.45 22.69 8.77
N ARG A 291 -4.71 22.81 8.36
CA ARG A 291 -5.88 22.65 9.24
C ARG A 291 -6.31 21.21 9.22
N ASN A 292 -6.53 20.60 10.39
CA ASN A 292 -6.93 19.19 10.49
C ASN A 292 -8.39 19.09 10.98
N ALA A 293 -9.23 18.37 10.24
CA ALA A 293 -10.67 18.21 10.49
C ALA A 293 -11.04 17.59 11.84
N TRP A 294 -10.05 17.04 12.55
CA TRP A 294 -10.23 16.45 13.87
C TRP A 294 -9.93 17.43 15.01
N ILE A 295 -9.17 18.48 14.72
CA ILE A 295 -8.88 19.58 15.64
C ILE A 295 -9.85 20.74 15.35
N GLU A 296 -10.31 20.84 14.11
CA GLU A 296 -11.10 21.94 13.58
C GLU A 296 -12.30 21.40 12.81
N GLU A 297 -13.44 22.10 12.82
CA GLU A 297 -14.61 21.66 12.06
C GLU A 297 -14.38 21.89 10.56
N ILE A 298 -14.23 20.82 9.77
CA ILE A 298 -14.02 20.83 8.31
C ILE A 298 -14.93 19.78 7.67
N GLU A 299 -15.55 20.14 6.55
CA GLU A 299 -16.39 19.21 5.77
C GLU A 299 -15.55 18.17 5.02
N VAL A 300 -15.95 16.89 5.11
CA VAL A 300 -15.32 15.79 4.37
C VAL A 300 -16.01 15.60 3.01
N PRO A 301 -15.26 15.60 1.88
CA PRO A 301 -15.84 15.40 0.56
C PRO A 301 -16.62 14.08 0.41
N ASP A 302 -17.72 14.09 -0.35
CA ASP A 302 -18.63 12.94 -0.50
C ASP A 302 -17.95 11.67 -1.02
N HIS A 303 -17.08 11.81 -2.03
CA HIS A 303 -16.33 10.67 -2.60
C HIS A 303 -15.38 10.00 -1.60
N LEU A 304 -15.08 10.67 -0.47
CA LEU A 304 -14.18 10.18 0.57
C LEU A 304 -14.94 9.63 1.78
N LYS A 305 -16.27 9.80 1.83
CA LYS A 305 -17.13 9.18 2.86
C LYS A 305 -17.05 7.66 2.83
N GLN A 306 -16.75 7.05 1.68
CA GLN A 306 -16.54 5.60 1.59
C GLN A 306 -15.38 5.11 2.47
N TYR A 307 -14.35 5.94 2.69
CA TYR A 307 -13.22 5.58 3.54
C TYR A 307 -13.56 5.69 5.03
N LEU A 308 -14.57 6.50 5.40
CA LEU A 308 -15.07 6.55 6.78
C LEU A 308 -15.66 5.19 7.23
N ALA A 309 -16.12 4.35 6.29
CA ALA A 309 -16.57 2.99 6.58
C ALA A 309 -15.44 2.07 7.08
N ARG A 310 -14.17 2.37 6.79
CA ARG A 310 -12.99 1.66 7.33
C ARG A 310 -12.70 2.02 8.80
N GLY A 311 -13.43 2.97 9.37
CA GLY A 311 -13.30 3.43 10.75
C GLY A 311 -12.65 4.81 10.83
N ALA A 312 -13.30 5.72 11.56
CA ALA A 312 -12.92 7.13 11.62
C ALA A 312 -11.43 7.36 12.00
N GLN A 313 -10.86 6.54 12.89
CA GLN A 313 -9.47 6.66 13.36
C GLN A 313 -8.38 6.41 12.29
N ARG A 314 -8.77 5.90 11.12
CA ARG A 314 -7.85 5.61 10.01
C ARG A 314 -7.88 6.68 8.92
N THR A 315 -8.64 7.75 9.08
CA THR A 315 -8.75 8.79 8.04
C THR A 315 -8.62 10.17 8.64
N GLN A 316 -7.66 10.95 8.16
CA GLN A 316 -7.52 12.36 8.51
C GLN A 316 -7.76 13.24 7.29
N VAL A 317 -8.41 14.38 7.50
CA VAL A 317 -8.68 15.34 6.44
C VAL A 317 -7.97 16.62 6.80
N TYR A 318 -7.20 17.13 5.84
CA TYR A 318 -6.46 18.37 5.94
C TYR A 318 -6.98 19.38 4.93
N GLN A 319 -7.04 20.63 5.35
CA GLN A 319 -7.34 21.75 4.47
C GLN A 319 -6.14 22.69 4.42
N GLY A 320 -5.73 23.07 3.21
CA GLY A 320 -4.71 24.08 2.97
C GLY A 320 -5.25 25.50 3.17
N GLU A 321 -4.35 26.42 3.46
CA GLU A 321 -4.67 27.85 3.60
C GLU A 321 -4.70 28.55 2.24
N ASP A 322 -3.88 28.05 1.31
CA ASP A 322 -3.82 28.55 -0.05
C ASP A 322 -5.10 28.22 -0.84
N VAL A 323 -5.56 29.22 -1.59
CA VAL A 323 -6.70 29.10 -2.48
C VAL A 323 -6.23 28.50 -3.82
N CYS A 324 -6.98 27.52 -4.29
CA CYS A 324 -6.82 26.91 -5.60
C CYS A 324 -7.18 27.90 -6.73
N ILE A 325 -6.82 27.56 -7.96
CA ILE A 325 -7.09 28.42 -9.13
C ILE A 325 -8.59 28.66 -9.38
N ASP A 326 -9.44 27.72 -8.96
CA ASP A 326 -10.90 27.79 -9.08
C ASP A 326 -11.57 28.49 -7.88
N GLY A 327 -10.78 29.00 -6.93
CA GLY A 327 -11.30 29.62 -5.71
C GLY A 327 -11.60 28.64 -4.57
N SER A 328 -11.48 27.33 -4.80
CA SER A 328 -11.65 26.31 -3.75
C SER A 328 -10.45 26.24 -2.82
N LYS A 329 -10.61 25.67 -1.62
CA LYS A 329 -9.47 25.37 -0.73
C LYS A 329 -8.89 24.01 -1.07
N ARG A 330 -7.56 23.90 -1.05
CA ARG A 330 -6.88 22.61 -1.19
C ARG A 330 -7.32 21.67 -0.06
N THR A 331 -7.68 20.44 -0.42
CA THR A 331 -8.11 19.43 0.55
C THR A 331 -7.30 18.16 0.33
N THR A 332 -6.73 17.62 1.40
CA THR A 332 -5.98 16.35 1.37
C THR A 332 -6.60 15.37 2.34
N VAL A 333 -6.89 14.16 1.87
CA VAL A 333 -7.29 13.06 2.73
C VAL A 333 -6.15 12.08 2.89
N VAL A 334 -5.89 11.72 4.14
CA VAL A 334 -4.84 10.80 4.54
C VAL A 334 -5.47 9.55 5.11
N LEU A 335 -5.30 8.44 4.40
CA LEU A 335 -5.68 7.11 4.83
C LEU A 335 -4.50 6.46 5.55
N PHE A 336 -4.69 6.10 6.80
CA PHE A 336 -3.71 5.39 7.60
C PHE A 336 -3.93 3.88 7.48
N GLU A 337 -2.88 3.16 7.07
CA GLU A 337 -2.89 1.70 6.94
C GLU A 337 -1.81 1.04 7.79
N CYS A 338 -2.05 -0.21 8.18
CA CYS A 338 -1.08 -1.00 8.92
C CYS A 338 0.12 -1.34 8.02
N GLY A 339 1.30 -0.85 8.39
CA GLY A 339 2.56 -1.14 7.68
C GLY A 339 3.70 -1.45 8.64
N ARG A 340 4.85 -1.88 8.10
CA ARG A 340 6.03 -2.19 8.92
C ARG A 340 6.75 -0.95 9.47
N GLU A 341 6.64 0.16 8.76
CA GLU A 341 7.34 1.42 9.03
C GLU A 341 6.46 2.61 8.66
N ASN A 342 6.84 3.79 9.14
CA ASN A 342 6.16 5.04 8.79
C ASN A 342 6.60 5.49 7.40
N LYS A 343 5.71 5.41 6.41
CA LYS A 343 5.99 5.87 5.04
C LYS A 343 4.74 6.37 4.33
N VAL A 344 4.93 7.33 3.45
CA VAL A 344 3.91 7.70 2.46
C VAL A 344 4.01 6.67 1.33
N GLU A 345 3.02 5.80 1.22
CA GLU A 345 2.98 4.75 0.20
C GLU A 345 2.47 5.28 -1.13
N GLN A 346 1.47 6.15 -1.08
CA GLN A 346 0.82 6.68 -2.27
C GLN A 346 0.39 8.12 -2.03
N PHE A 347 0.54 8.95 -3.06
CA PHE A 347 0.03 10.31 -3.10
C PHE A 347 -0.55 10.59 -4.50
N ARG A 348 -1.80 11.02 -4.57
CA ARG A 348 -2.54 11.22 -5.82
C ARG A 348 -3.34 12.51 -5.75
N GLU A 349 -3.50 13.15 -6.90
CA GLU A 349 -4.44 14.25 -7.08
C GLU A 349 -5.67 13.71 -7.82
N TYR A 350 -6.79 13.55 -7.11
CA TYR A 350 -8.02 12.97 -7.66
C TYR A 350 -8.83 14.00 -8.47
N GLY A 351 -8.79 15.25 -8.03
CA GLY A 351 -9.37 16.40 -8.72
C GLY A 351 -8.52 17.62 -8.46
N MET A 352 -8.78 18.73 -9.16
CA MET A 352 -8.02 19.97 -8.96
C MET A 352 -7.98 20.31 -7.46
N CYS A 353 -6.78 20.40 -6.90
CA CYS A 353 -6.56 20.72 -5.49
C CYS A 353 -7.18 19.75 -4.46
N ASN A 354 -7.55 18.54 -4.90
CA ASN A 354 -8.07 17.46 -4.06
C ASN A 354 -7.10 16.27 -4.09
N TYR A 355 -6.49 16.00 -2.95
CA TYR A 355 -5.41 15.04 -2.82
C TYR A 355 -5.81 13.85 -1.95
N GLU A 356 -5.33 12.67 -2.32
CA GLU A 356 -5.48 11.43 -1.57
C GLU A 356 -4.09 10.88 -1.27
N MET A 357 -3.83 10.56 0.00
CA MET A 357 -2.57 10.01 0.48
C MET A 357 -2.82 8.73 1.27
N VAL A 358 -2.06 7.67 0.98
CA VAL A 358 -1.99 6.47 1.81
C VAL A 358 -0.71 6.52 2.63
N PHE A 359 -0.87 6.57 3.95
CA PHE A 359 0.24 6.56 4.91
C PHE A 359 0.25 5.24 5.66
N MET A 360 1.34 4.49 5.49
CA MET A 360 1.56 3.24 6.21
C MET A 360 2.25 3.53 7.54
N THR A 361 1.78 2.88 8.60
CA THR A 361 2.40 2.99 9.92
C THR A 361 2.18 1.72 10.76
N PRO A 362 3.17 1.27 11.54
CA PRO A 362 3.01 0.13 12.43
C PRO A 362 2.05 0.42 13.59
N TYR A 363 1.74 1.70 13.86
CA TYR A 363 0.78 2.08 14.90
C TYR A 363 -0.68 1.78 14.54
N CYS A 364 -1.00 1.59 13.26
CA CYS A 364 -2.36 1.23 12.82
C CYS A 364 -2.65 -0.27 12.87
N CYS A 365 -1.65 -1.08 13.21
CA CYS A 365 -1.75 -2.53 13.19
C CYS A 365 -2.54 -3.07 14.38
N THR A 366 -3.39 -4.04 14.07
CA THR A 366 -4.24 -4.73 15.03
C THR A 366 -3.66 -6.09 15.40
N GLU A 367 -4.08 -6.62 16.55
CA GLU A 367 -3.73 -7.98 16.97
C GLU A 367 -4.11 -9.02 15.91
N LYS A 368 -5.25 -8.84 15.22
CA LYS A 368 -5.71 -9.74 14.16
C LYS A 368 -4.74 -9.79 12.98
N GLU A 369 -4.23 -8.64 12.54
CA GLU A 369 -3.28 -8.55 11.42
C GLU A 369 -1.93 -9.19 11.78
N VAL A 370 -1.45 -9.03 13.02
CA VAL A 370 -0.20 -9.66 13.48
C VAL A 370 -0.36 -11.18 13.59
N VAL A 371 -1.46 -11.66 14.17
CA VAL A 371 -1.76 -13.10 14.28
C VAL A 371 -1.93 -13.76 12.91
N ALA A 372 -2.47 -13.04 11.92
CA ALA A 372 -2.57 -13.55 10.55
C ALA A 372 -1.19 -13.87 9.95
N LEU A 373 -0.19 -13.01 10.19
CA LEU A 373 1.20 -13.26 9.75
C LEU A 373 1.83 -14.44 10.49
N GLU A 374 1.53 -14.64 11.77
CA GLU A 374 2.01 -15.83 12.50
C GLU A 374 1.47 -17.14 11.92
N LYS A 375 0.23 -17.13 11.39
CA LYS A 375 -0.33 -18.30 10.71
C LYS A 375 0.41 -18.63 9.42
N VAL A 376 0.90 -17.62 8.70
CA VAL A 376 1.74 -17.83 7.51
C VAL A 376 2.97 -18.65 7.87
N PHE A 377 3.71 -18.28 8.92
CA PHE A 377 4.90 -19.05 9.34
C PHE A 377 4.59 -20.51 9.69
N LYS A 378 3.45 -20.75 10.36
CA LYS A 378 2.98 -22.12 10.65
C LYS A 378 2.65 -22.90 9.38
N ASN A 379 2.00 -22.26 8.40
CA ASN A 379 1.67 -22.89 7.13
C ASN A 379 2.93 -23.24 6.33
N VAL A 380 3.91 -22.33 6.30
CA VAL A 380 5.20 -22.56 5.63
C VAL A 380 5.91 -23.79 6.19
N ALA A 381 5.92 -23.95 7.52
CA ALA A 381 6.46 -25.14 8.17
C ALA A 381 5.62 -26.40 7.87
N HIS A 382 4.29 -26.29 7.88
CA HIS A 382 3.38 -27.41 7.60
C HIS A 382 3.52 -27.96 6.17
N PHE A 383 3.59 -27.09 5.17
CA PHE A 383 3.71 -27.47 3.76
C PHE A 383 5.14 -27.78 3.33
N SER A 384 6.13 -27.72 4.23
CA SER A 384 7.54 -27.99 3.94
C SER A 384 8.07 -27.19 2.75
N ILE A 385 7.69 -25.90 2.68
CA ILE A 385 8.05 -25.03 1.56
C ILE A 385 9.59 -24.88 1.49
N PRO A 386 10.21 -25.01 0.31
CA PRO A 386 11.64 -24.82 0.17
C PRO A 386 12.03 -23.35 0.32
N PHE A 387 12.98 -23.05 1.20
CA PHE A 387 13.60 -21.74 1.35
C PHE A 387 14.99 -21.87 1.96
N ARG A 388 15.83 -20.87 1.75
CA ARG A 388 17.17 -20.80 2.32
C ARG A 388 17.08 -20.50 3.82
N ARG A 389 17.47 -21.47 4.64
CA ARG A 389 17.46 -21.36 6.11
C ARG A 389 18.63 -20.54 6.63
N ASP A 390 18.56 -19.22 6.46
CA ASP A 390 19.44 -18.27 7.14
C ASP A 390 19.00 -18.06 8.61
N ASP A 391 19.91 -17.57 9.46
CA ASP A 391 19.69 -17.44 10.92
C ASP A 391 18.43 -16.62 11.27
N GLU A 392 18.12 -15.59 10.48
CA GLU A 392 16.93 -14.75 10.69
C GLU A 392 15.61 -15.52 10.50
N LEU A 393 15.51 -16.41 9.50
CA LEU A 393 14.28 -17.16 9.24
C LEU A 393 14.10 -18.34 10.21
N ARG A 394 15.21 -18.94 10.66
CA ARG A 394 15.19 -20.06 11.63
C ARG A 394 14.57 -19.70 12.98
N GLU A 395 14.65 -18.43 13.39
CA GLU A 395 14.02 -17.97 14.62
C GLU A 395 12.49 -18.03 14.56
N TYR A 396 11.90 -17.82 13.38
CA TYR A 396 10.44 -17.69 13.21
C TYR A 396 9.79 -18.91 12.55
N ILE A 397 10.55 -19.65 11.75
CA ILE A 397 10.09 -20.81 10.99
C ILE A 397 10.98 -22.01 11.39
N PRO A 398 10.53 -22.82 12.37
CA PRO A 398 11.30 -23.96 12.89
C PRO A 398 11.46 -25.12 11.90
#